data_AF-A0A804NTW1-F1
#
_entry.id   AF-A0A804NTW1-F1
#
_cell.length_a   1.000
_cell.length_b   1.000
_cell.length_c   1.000
_cell.angle_alpha   90.00
_cell.angle_beta   90.00
_cell.angle_gamma   90.00
#
_symmetry.space_group_name_H-M   'P 1'
#
loop_
_entity.id
_entity.type
_entity.pdbx_description
1 polymer ?
#
loop_
_entity_poly.entity_id
_entity_poly.type
_entity_poly.pdbx_seq_one_letter_code
_entity_poly.pdbx_strand_id
1 'polypeptide(L)'
;MPLQINNAGITGTASNVDDPEAFRLELAGMDLMQRIEAINRHSTEPYEQAEKCLNTNYHGIKAVTKALLPLLQSSSHGRIVNLSSYYGLLRFFSGDELKEELSSIDGLSKQRLDELSELFLKDFKDGQLEAQGWPNEGGFAAYKASKALANAYSRILAKEHPSLRINCVHPGYVQTDMNFGSGHLTVEEGARAGSSHAGHGAQGRRHWRVFRPHRGCVLRVICSPLHSHR
;
A
#
# COMPACT_ATOMS: atom_id res chain seq x y z
N MET A 1 23.73 15.27 1.31
CA MET A 1 22.37 15.86 1.18
C MET A 1 21.33 14.83 1.59
N PRO A 2 20.19 15.23 2.19
CA PRO A 2 19.06 14.33 2.41
C PRO A 2 18.54 13.81 1.06
N LEU A 3 18.29 12.51 0.96
CA LEU A 3 17.69 11.88 -0.23
C LEU A 3 16.45 11.10 0.19
N GLN A 4 15.35 11.32 -0.55
CA GLN A 4 14.06 10.68 -0.32
C GLN A 4 13.50 10.14 -1.63
N ILE A 5 12.97 8.92 -1.59
CA ILE A 5 12.21 8.31 -2.69
C ILE A 5 10.75 8.22 -2.24
N ASN A 6 9.84 8.61 -3.14
CA ASN A 6 8.41 8.42 -3.02
C ASN A 6 7.89 7.77 -4.32
N ASN A 7 7.02 6.77 -4.22
CA ASN A 7 6.43 6.10 -5.38
C ASN A 7 4.90 6.23 -5.37
N ALA A 8 4.33 6.61 -6.52
CA ALA A 8 2.89 6.55 -6.74
C ALA A 8 2.47 5.13 -7.17
N GLY A 9 1.17 4.84 -7.13
CA GLY A 9 0.64 3.56 -7.62
C GLY A 9 -0.63 3.74 -8.45
N ILE A 10 -1.15 2.66 -8.98
CA ILE A 10 -2.41 2.59 -9.74
C ILE A 10 -3.35 1.53 -9.12
N THR A 11 -4.65 1.64 -9.34
CA THR A 11 -5.68 0.74 -8.76
C THR A 11 -5.70 -0.65 -9.37
N GLY A 12 -5.21 -0.84 -10.58
CA GLY A 12 -5.37 -2.10 -11.30
C GLY A 12 -6.80 -2.36 -11.77
N THR A 13 -7.59 -1.30 -11.95
CA THR A 13 -8.96 -1.36 -12.46
C THR A 13 -9.08 -0.66 -13.80
N ALA A 14 -10.08 -1.03 -14.59
CA ALA A 14 -10.57 -0.26 -15.73
C ALA A 14 -11.92 0.38 -15.37
N SER A 15 -12.04 1.69 -15.58
CA SER A 15 -13.27 2.44 -15.34
C SER A 15 -14.24 2.29 -16.51
N ASN A 16 -15.51 2.06 -16.19
CA ASN A 16 -16.65 2.07 -17.12
C ASN A 16 -17.52 3.33 -16.95
N VAL A 17 -16.96 4.41 -16.39
CA VAL A 17 -17.64 5.69 -16.20
C VAL A 17 -17.53 6.52 -17.47
N ASP A 18 -18.66 6.81 -18.12
CA ASP A 18 -18.72 7.61 -19.36
C ASP A 18 -18.51 9.11 -19.10
N ASP A 19 -19.07 9.63 -18.00
CA ASP A 19 -18.92 11.03 -17.57
C ASP A 19 -18.29 11.09 -16.16
N PRO A 20 -16.95 11.24 -16.06
CA PRO A 20 -16.25 11.30 -14.79
C PRO A 20 -16.69 12.46 -13.89
N GLU A 21 -17.16 13.57 -14.47
CA GLU A 21 -17.56 14.76 -13.71
C GLU A 21 -18.95 14.57 -13.10
N ALA A 22 -19.91 14.03 -13.87
CA ALA A 22 -21.21 13.65 -13.34
C ALA A 22 -21.08 12.60 -12.23
N PHE A 23 -20.22 11.59 -12.43
CA PHE A 23 -19.97 10.58 -11.41
C PHE A 23 -19.31 11.16 -10.16
N ARG A 24 -18.37 12.10 -10.30
CA ARG A 24 -17.79 12.83 -9.17
C ARG A 24 -18.84 13.57 -8.35
N LEU A 25 -19.82 14.21 -9.01
CA LEU A 25 -20.93 14.89 -8.34
C LEU A 25 -21.84 13.89 -7.61
N GLU A 26 -22.10 12.71 -8.19
CA GLU A 26 -22.85 11.63 -7.53
C GLU A 26 -22.16 11.16 -6.23
N LEU A 27 -20.84 10.97 -6.28
CA LEU A 27 -20.04 10.54 -5.13
C LEU A 27 -19.99 11.58 -3.99
N ALA A 28 -20.23 12.87 -4.27
CA ALA A 28 -20.07 13.95 -3.30
C ALA A 28 -21.01 13.81 -2.08
N GLY A 29 -22.21 13.26 -2.27
CA GLY A 29 -23.20 13.03 -1.21
C GLY A 29 -23.03 11.73 -0.43
N MET A 30 -22.12 10.85 -0.87
CA MET A 30 -21.92 9.53 -0.31
C MET A 30 -20.88 9.52 0.82
N ASP A 31 -21.02 8.60 1.77
CA ASP A 31 -19.96 8.27 2.72
C ASP A 31 -18.82 7.46 2.06
N LEU A 32 -17.74 7.21 2.79
CA LEU A 32 -16.56 6.50 2.26
C LEU A 32 -16.91 5.10 1.70
N MET A 33 -17.74 4.33 2.39
CA MET A 33 -18.07 2.97 1.97
C MET A 33 -18.97 2.98 0.75
N GLN A 34 -19.95 3.89 0.71
CA GLN A 34 -20.81 4.11 -0.44
C GLN A 34 -20.00 4.55 -1.68
N ARG A 35 -19.00 5.42 -1.51
CA ARG A 35 -18.10 5.82 -2.60
C ARG A 35 -17.30 4.65 -3.14
N ILE A 36 -16.71 3.85 -2.25
CA ILE A 36 -15.94 2.65 -2.64
C ILE A 36 -16.83 1.67 -3.40
N GLU A 37 -18.05 1.43 -2.92
CA GLU A 37 -19.00 0.54 -3.58
C GLU A 37 -19.43 1.07 -4.94
N ALA A 38 -19.75 2.36 -5.05
CA ALA A 38 -20.08 2.99 -6.32
C ALA A 38 -18.92 2.87 -7.33
N ILE A 39 -17.69 3.19 -6.91
CA ILE A 39 -16.50 3.05 -7.77
C ILE A 39 -16.33 1.59 -8.22
N ASN A 40 -16.51 0.63 -7.31
CA ASN A 40 -16.43 -0.80 -7.65
C ASN A 40 -17.49 -1.21 -8.67
N ARG A 41 -18.74 -0.75 -8.54
CA ARG A 41 -19.82 -1.05 -9.51
C ARG A 41 -19.51 -0.51 -10.91
N HIS A 42 -18.77 0.59 -11.00
CA HIS A 42 -18.34 1.19 -12.27
C HIS A 42 -16.91 0.83 -12.68
N SER A 43 -16.33 -0.21 -12.08
CA SER A 43 -14.98 -0.66 -12.39
C SER A 43 -14.95 -2.15 -12.72
N THR A 44 -14.03 -2.54 -13.59
CA THR A 44 -13.68 -3.95 -13.83
C THR A 44 -12.21 -4.18 -13.49
N GLU A 45 -11.84 -5.42 -13.23
CA GLU A 45 -10.46 -5.83 -12.94
C GLU A 45 -9.96 -6.78 -14.05
N PRO A 46 -9.70 -6.30 -15.27
CA PRO A 46 -9.13 -7.15 -16.31
C PRO A 46 -7.68 -7.52 -15.96
N TYR A 47 -7.24 -8.71 -16.40
CA TYR A 47 -5.91 -9.25 -16.10
C TYR A 47 -4.78 -8.26 -16.46
N GLU A 48 -4.89 -7.56 -17.59
CA GLU A 48 -3.90 -6.59 -18.04
C GLU A 48 -3.72 -5.44 -17.04
N GLN A 49 -4.81 -5.01 -16.38
CA GLN A 49 -4.74 -3.98 -15.35
C GLN A 49 -4.17 -4.54 -14.04
N ALA A 50 -4.46 -5.80 -13.70
CA ALA A 50 -3.85 -6.48 -12.56
C ALA A 50 -2.33 -6.60 -12.73
N GLU A 51 -1.86 -7.06 -13.90
CA GLU A 51 -0.44 -7.15 -14.24
C GLU A 51 0.23 -5.77 -14.20
N LYS A 52 -0.37 -4.76 -14.82
CA LYS A 52 0.13 -3.37 -14.78
C LYS A 52 0.21 -2.83 -13.35
N CYS A 53 -0.75 -3.19 -12.50
CA CYS A 53 -0.78 -2.80 -11.09
C CYS A 53 0.40 -3.39 -10.33
N LEU A 54 0.65 -4.70 -10.43
CA LEU A 54 1.79 -5.35 -9.77
C LEU A 54 3.13 -4.79 -10.27
N ASN A 55 3.26 -4.61 -11.59
CA ASN A 55 4.44 -4.01 -12.21
C ASN A 55 4.73 -2.60 -11.71
N THR A 56 3.71 -1.77 -11.52
CA THR A 56 3.87 -0.38 -11.05
C THR A 56 4.07 -0.31 -9.54
N ASN A 57 3.19 -0.95 -8.79
CA ASN A 57 3.05 -0.75 -7.35
C ASN A 57 4.04 -1.58 -6.53
N TYR A 58 4.52 -2.70 -7.07
CA TYR A 58 5.46 -3.60 -6.40
C TYR A 58 6.81 -3.63 -7.12
N HIS A 59 6.87 -4.11 -8.37
CA HIS A 59 8.15 -4.22 -9.09
C HIS A 59 8.80 -2.86 -9.37
N GLY A 60 7.99 -1.82 -9.66
CA GLY A 60 8.46 -0.45 -9.83
C GLY A 60 9.18 0.09 -8.60
N ILE A 61 8.65 -0.16 -7.40
CA ILE A 61 9.31 0.20 -6.12
C ILE A 61 10.67 -0.49 -6.02
N LYS A 62 10.75 -1.78 -6.36
CA LYS A 62 12.01 -2.53 -6.30
C LYS A 62 13.04 -1.99 -7.28
N ALA A 63 12.62 -1.71 -8.51
CA ALA A 63 13.49 -1.19 -9.56
C ALA A 63 14.10 0.17 -9.17
N VAL A 64 13.25 1.11 -8.74
CA VAL A 64 13.70 2.44 -8.29
C VAL A 64 14.57 2.34 -7.05
N THR A 65 14.19 1.51 -6.07
CA THR A 65 14.98 1.32 -4.85
C THR A 65 16.35 0.75 -5.17
N LYS A 66 16.43 -0.30 -5.99
CA LYS A 66 17.70 -0.91 -6.40
C LYS A 66 18.61 0.09 -7.11
N ALA A 67 18.06 0.89 -8.03
CA ALA A 67 18.83 1.88 -8.79
C ALA A 67 19.40 3.00 -7.89
N LEU A 68 18.63 3.44 -6.89
CA LEU A 68 19.00 4.57 -6.03
C LEU A 68 19.68 4.15 -4.71
N LEU A 69 19.74 2.85 -4.41
CA LEU A 69 20.31 2.33 -3.17
C LEU A 69 21.74 2.83 -2.89
N PRO A 70 22.69 2.87 -3.85
CA PRO A 70 24.03 3.39 -3.58
C PRO A 70 24.04 4.87 -3.18
N LEU A 71 23.16 5.69 -3.78
CA LEU A 71 23.02 7.11 -3.44
C LEU A 71 22.38 7.29 -2.07
N LEU A 72 21.41 6.45 -1.71
CA LEU A 72 20.81 6.45 -0.38
C LEU A 72 21.81 6.07 0.70
N GLN A 73 22.65 5.06 0.46
CA GLN A 73 23.66 4.59 1.40
C GLN A 73 24.81 5.60 1.62
N SER A 74 25.11 6.44 0.62
CA SER A 74 26.08 7.54 0.78
C SER A 74 25.49 8.78 1.46
N SER A 75 24.17 8.86 1.63
CA SER A 75 23.53 9.94 2.37
C SER A 75 23.63 9.73 3.89
N SER A 76 23.99 10.77 4.63
CA SER A 76 23.96 10.76 6.10
C SER A 76 22.56 10.56 6.69
N HIS A 77 21.51 10.77 5.89
CA HIS A 77 20.11 10.66 6.29
C HIS A 77 19.26 10.01 5.19
N GLY A 78 19.75 8.94 4.56
CA GLY A 78 19.02 8.25 3.49
C GLY A 78 17.66 7.71 3.96
N ARG A 79 16.58 8.09 3.26
CA ARG A 79 15.21 7.67 3.58
C ARG A 79 14.49 7.08 2.37
N ILE A 80 13.72 6.03 2.61
CA ILE A 80 12.79 5.47 1.65
C ILE A 80 11.40 5.53 2.28
N VAL A 81 10.47 6.18 1.59
CA VAL A 81 9.07 6.27 2.02
C VAL A 81 8.20 5.69 0.89
N ASN A 82 7.75 4.47 1.09
CA ASN A 82 6.89 3.79 0.12
C ASN A 82 5.42 4.13 0.43
N LEU A 83 4.71 4.75 -0.52
CA LEU A 83 3.28 5.00 -0.35
C LEU A 83 2.52 3.68 -0.50
N SER A 84 1.99 3.25 0.63
CA SER A 84 1.12 2.10 0.76
C SER A 84 -0.34 2.55 0.85
N SER A 85 -1.22 1.66 1.27
CA SER A 85 -2.63 1.91 1.48
C SER A 85 -3.11 1.17 2.71
N TYR A 86 -4.23 1.63 3.28
CA TYR A 86 -5.05 0.82 4.17
C TYR A 86 -5.33 -0.56 3.55
N TYR A 87 -5.53 -0.63 2.23
CA TYR A 87 -5.74 -1.88 1.49
C TYR A 87 -4.52 -2.81 1.41
N GLY A 88 -3.32 -2.35 1.81
CA GLY A 88 -2.15 -3.23 1.94
C GLY A 88 -2.08 -4.00 3.27
N LEU A 89 -3.13 -3.94 4.09
CA LEU A 89 -3.20 -4.65 5.37
C LEU A 89 -3.65 -6.10 5.19
N LEU A 90 -2.99 -7.02 5.89
CA LEU A 90 -3.21 -8.47 5.75
C LEU A 90 -4.61 -8.95 6.15
N ARG A 91 -5.40 -8.13 6.85
CA ARG A 91 -6.81 -8.46 7.16
C ARG A 91 -7.71 -8.56 5.91
N PHE A 92 -7.25 -8.11 4.75
CA PHE A 92 -7.98 -8.23 3.48
C PHE A 92 -7.71 -9.55 2.75
N PHE A 93 -6.72 -10.31 3.20
CA PHE A 93 -6.43 -11.63 2.64
C PHE A 93 -7.40 -12.64 3.25
N SER A 94 -7.85 -13.62 2.47
CA SER A 94 -8.73 -14.68 2.98
C SER A 94 -7.93 -15.76 3.71
N GLY A 95 -6.78 -16.16 3.17
CA GLY A 95 -6.00 -17.32 3.64
C GLY A 95 -5.01 -16.99 4.76
N ASP A 96 -5.06 -17.75 5.86
CA ASP A 96 -4.19 -17.53 7.02
C ASP A 96 -2.72 -17.89 6.76
N GLU A 97 -2.45 -18.94 5.99
CA GLU A 97 -1.07 -19.32 5.60
C GLU A 97 -0.36 -18.18 4.86
N LEU A 98 -1.04 -17.54 3.90
CA LEU A 98 -0.48 -16.43 3.14
C LEU A 98 -0.30 -15.17 4.01
N LYS A 99 -1.21 -14.92 4.98
CA LYS A 99 -1.03 -13.85 5.98
C LYS A 99 0.19 -14.11 6.85
N GLU A 100 0.36 -15.33 7.35
CA GLU A 100 1.49 -15.73 8.18
C GLU A 100 2.81 -15.55 7.40
N GLU A 101 2.86 -16.05 6.16
CA GLU A 101 4.00 -15.90 5.27
C GLU A 101 4.37 -14.43 5.04
N LEU A 102 3.42 -13.58 4.61
CA LEU A 102 3.65 -12.16 4.38
C LEU A 102 3.97 -11.37 5.66
N SER A 103 3.53 -11.87 6.82
CA SER A 103 3.84 -11.29 8.13
C SER A 103 5.22 -11.70 8.67
N SER A 104 5.87 -12.72 8.11
CA SER A 104 7.17 -13.20 8.57
C SER A 104 8.30 -12.21 8.23
N ILE A 105 9.00 -11.68 9.24
CA ILE A 105 10.16 -10.78 9.03
C ILE A 105 11.41 -11.57 8.66
N ASP A 106 11.56 -12.76 9.23
CA ASP A 106 12.79 -13.55 9.13
C ASP A 106 12.71 -14.66 8.09
N GLY A 107 11.51 -15.19 7.81
CA GLY A 107 11.32 -16.27 6.84
C GLY A 107 11.06 -15.79 5.41
N LEU A 108 10.64 -14.54 5.22
CA LEU A 108 10.26 -14.03 3.90
C LEU A 108 11.44 -13.39 3.17
N SER A 109 11.75 -13.90 1.99
CA SER A 109 12.83 -13.39 1.13
C SER A 109 12.31 -12.47 0.02
N LYS A 110 13.19 -11.65 -0.57
CA LYS A 110 12.84 -10.82 -1.74
C LYS A 110 12.44 -11.67 -2.94
N GLN A 111 13.06 -12.84 -3.11
CA GLN A 111 12.75 -13.80 -4.17
C GLN A 111 11.37 -14.41 -3.95
N ARG A 112 11.05 -14.81 -2.71
CA ARG A 112 9.73 -15.36 -2.41
C ARG A 112 8.61 -14.35 -2.65
N LEU A 113 8.87 -13.06 -2.40
CA LEU A 113 7.91 -12.02 -2.76
C LEU A 113 7.72 -11.87 -4.29
N ASP A 114 8.76 -12.10 -5.10
CA ASP A 114 8.62 -12.15 -6.57
C ASP A 114 7.76 -13.35 -6.98
N GLU A 115 8.04 -14.54 -6.43
CA GLU A 115 7.24 -15.74 -6.69
C GLU A 115 5.77 -15.54 -6.28
N LEU A 116 5.51 -14.91 -5.13
CA LEU A 116 4.15 -14.57 -4.69
C LEU A 116 3.46 -13.58 -5.64
N SER A 117 4.20 -12.63 -6.22
CA SER A 117 3.62 -11.70 -7.21
C SER A 117 3.24 -12.40 -8.51
N GLU A 118 4.03 -13.39 -8.95
CA GLU A 118 3.75 -14.21 -10.12
C GLU A 118 2.58 -15.17 -9.86
N LEU A 119 2.56 -15.80 -8.68
CA LEU A 119 1.46 -16.66 -8.23
C LEU A 119 0.14 -15.89 -8.17
N PHE A 120 0.13 -14.67 -7.62
CA PHE A 120 -1.06 -13.82 -7.62
C PHE A 120 -1.62 -13.64 -9.04
N LEU A 121 -0.78 -13.29 -10.02
CA LEU A 121 -1.24 -13.08 -11.40
C LEU A 121 -1.75 -14.38 -12.04
N LYS A 122 -1.08 -15.50 -11.78
CA LYS A 122 -1.55 -16.81 -12.22
C LYS A 122 -2.93 -17.13 -11.64
N ASP A 123 -3.09 -17.00 -10.32
CA ASP A 123 -4.35 -17.30 -9.63
C ASP A 123 -5.46 -16.32 -10.00
N PHE A 124 -5.11 -15.06 -10.30
CA PHE A 124 -6.02 -14.07 -10.85
C PHE A 124 -6.58 -14.53 -12.20
N LYS A 125 -5.69 -14.95 -13.10
CA LYS A 125 -6.05 -15.43 -14.44
C LYS A 125 -6.90 -16.70 -14.39
N ASP A 126 -6.63 -17.57 -13.43
CA ASP A 126 -7.34 -18.84 -13.25
C ASP A 126 -8.64 -18.70 -12.42
N GLY A 127 -8.96 -17.50 -11.93
CA GLY A 127 -10.14 -17.25 -11.08
C GLY A 127 -10.07 -17.93 -9.71
N GLN A 128 -8.87 -18.14 -9.17
CA GLN A 128 -8.59 -18.90 -7.95
C GLN A 128 -8.16 -18.02 -6.76
N LEU A 129 -8.31 -16.69 -6.84
CA LEU A 129 -7.83 -15.76 -5.81
C LEU A 129 -8.24 -16.16 -4.39
N GLU A 130 -9.55 -16.28 -4.15
CA GLU A 130 -10.09 -16.58 -2.83
C GLU A 130 -9.64 -17.95 -2.32
N ALA A 131 -9.64 -18.96 -3.19
CA ALA A 131 -9.21 -20.33 -2.89
C ALA A 131 -7.71 -20.40 -2.52
N GLN A 132 -6.89 -19.53 -3.10
CA GLN A 132 -5.45 -19.42 -2.82
C GLN A 132 -5.11 -18.39 -1.74
N GLY A 133 -6.13 -17.85 -1.04
CA GLY A 133 -5.94 -16.97 0.10
C GLY A 133 -5.76 -15.48 -0.23
N TRP A 134 -5.85 -15.10 -1.51
CA TRP A 134 -5.68 -13.72 -1.97
C TRP A 134 -6.90 -12.85 -1.65
N PRO A 135 -6.71 -11.52 -1.56
CA PRO A 135 -7.84 -10.59 -1.48
C PRO A 135 -8.71 -10.70 -2.74
N ASN A 136 -10.00 -10.99 -2.54
CA ASN A 136 -11.00 -11.06 -3.62
C ASN A 136 -12.24 -10.21 -3.31
N GLU A 137 -12.66 -10.16 -2.05
CA GLU A 137 -13.86 -9.44 -1.62
C GLU A 137 -13.73 -7.91 -1.75
N GLY A 138 -14.80 -7.26 -2.23
CA GLY A 138 -14.90 -5.79 -2.28
C GLY A 138 -13.99 -5.12 -3.31
N GLY A 139 -13.58 -5.84 -4.35
CA GLY A 139 -12.81 -5.33 -5.49
C GLY A 139 -11.38 -4.90 -5.16
N PHE A 140 -10.65 -4.41 -6.17
CA PHE A 140 -9.26 -3.95 -6.06
C PHE A 140 -8.28 -5.04 -5.58
N ALA A 141 -8.46 -6.28 -6.01
CA ALA A 141 -7.64 -7.43 -5.63
C ALA A 141 -6.15 -7.18 -5.92
N ALA A 142 -5.82 -6.74 -7.13
CA ALA A 142 -4.43 -6.44 -7.53
C ALA A 142 -3.82 -5.28 -6.74
N TYR A 143 -4.63 -4.28 -6.40
CA TYR A 143 -4.20 -3.18 -5.54
C TYR A 143 -3.88 -3.66 -4.12
N LYS A 144 -4.79 -4.42 -3.51
CA LYS A 144 -4.62 -4.98 -2.15
C LYS A 144 -3.36 -5.86 -2.09
N ALA A 145 -3.22 -6.78 -3.04
CA ALA A 145 -2.04 -7.65 -3.14
C ALA A 145 -0.74 -6.85 -3.34
N SER A 146 -0.70 -5.94 -4.31
CA SER A 146 0.51 -5.16 -4.60
C SER A 146 0.96 -4.27 -3.43
N LYS A 147 0.02 -3.67 -2.69
CA LYS A 147 0.35 -2.85 -1.51
C LYS A 147 0.81 -3.71 -0.33
N ALA A 148 0.27 -4.91 -0.15
CA ALA A 148 0.76 -5.85 0.87
C ALA A 148 2.17 -6.36 0.54
N LEU A 149 2.44 -6.71 -0.71
CA LEU A 149 3.78 -7.08 -1.18
C LEU A 149 4.79 -5.93 -1.02
N ALA A 150 4.39 -4.69 -1.31
CA ALA A 150 5.21 -3.51 -1.07
C ALA A 150 5.51 -3.28 0.43
N ASN A 151 4.54 -3.55 1.31
CA ASN A 151 4.73 -3.49 2.75
C ASN A 151 5.74 -4.53 3.23
N ALA A 152 5.59 -5.78 2.79
CA ALA A 152 6.51 -6.87 3.11
C ALA A 152 7.93 -6.57 2.59
N TYR A 153 8.08 -6.12 1.35
CA TYR A 153 9.36 -5.72 0.77
C TYR A 153 10.06 -4.62 1.58
N SER A 154 9.30 -3.60 2.02
CA SER A 154 9.84 -2.51 2.82
C SER A 154 10.39 -2.99 4.17
N ARG A 155 9.77 -4.01 4.78
CA ARG A 155 10.25 -4.64 6.02
C ARG A 155 11.56 -5.39 5.78
N ILE A 156 11.67 -6.13 4.68
CA ILE A 156 12.91 -6.81 4.29
C ILE A 156 14.03 -5.79 4.07
N LEU A 157 13.77 -4.73 3.31
CA LEU A 157 14.76 -3.67 3.08
C LEU A 157 15.22 -2.99 4.38
N ALA A 158 14.28 -2.70 5.29
CA ALA A 158 14.61 -2.07 6.58
C ALA A 158 15.55 -2.96 7.42
N LYS A 159 15.42 -4.29 7.30
CA LYS A 159 16.32 -5.26 7.92
C LYS A 159 17.69 -5.32 7.22
N GLU A 160 17.70 -5.33 5.89
CA GLU A 160 18.94 -5.41 5.08
C GLU A 160 19.77 -4.12 5.12
N HIS A 161 19.14 -2.97 5.36
CA HIS A 161 19.79 -1.65 5.34
C HIS A 161 19.52 -0.86 6.63
N PRO A 162 20.06 -1.29 7.78
CA PRO A 162 19.78 -0.67 9.08
C PRO A 162 20.26 0.78 9.22
N SER A 163 21.15 1.26 8.32
CA SER A 163 21.57 2.66 8.25
C SER A 163 20.51 3.59 7.62
N LEU A 164 19.58 3.03 6.83
CA LEU A 164 18.52 3.77 6.16
C LEU A 164 17.25 3.83 7.01
N ARG A 165 16.41 4.86 6.78
CA ARG A 165 15.05 4.92 7.34
C ARG A 165 14.05 4.51 6.28
N ILE A 166 13.52 3.30 6.39
CA ILE A 166 12.63 2.69 5.38
C ILE A 166 11.27 2.43 6.02
N ASN A 167 10.23 3.07 5.51
CA ASN A 167 8.86 2.94 6.05
C ASN A 167 7.81 2.95 4.93
N CYS A 168 6.63 2.44 5.27
CA CYS A 168 5.43 2.55 4.46
C CYS A 168 4.47 3.57 5.08
N VAL A 169 3.78 4.34 4.23
CA VAL A 169 2.80 5.34 4.67
C VAL A 169 1.52 5.21 3.86
N HIS A 170 0.37 5.20 4.54
CA HIS A 170 -0.92 5.42 3.90
C HIS A 170 -1.23 6.92 3.94
N PRO A 171 -1.48 7.58 2.79
CA PRO A 171 -1.70 9.02 2.76
C PRO A 171 -3.12 9.46 3.18
N GLY A 172 -4.00 8.51 3.53
CA GLY A 172 -5.43 8.76 3.68
C GLY A 172 -6.18 8.64 2.35
N TYR A 173 -7.46 9.03 2.34
CA TYR A 173 -8.30 9.03 1.14
C TYR A 173 -8.28 10.43 0.51
N VAL A 174 -7.31 10.62 -0.38
CA VAL A 174 -6.93 11.90 -0.98
C VAL A 174 -7.75 12.18 -2.24
N GLN A 175 -8.11 13.44 -2.49
CA GLN A 175 -8.83 13.87 -3.70
C GLN A 175 -7.89 13.81 -4.91
N THR A 176 -7.96 12.73 -5.68
CA THR A 176 -7.12 12.51 -6.86
C THR A 176 -7.92 11.87 -7.99
N ASP A 177 -7.36 11.83 -9.20
CA ASP A 177 -8.00 11.14 -10.33
C ASP A 177 -8.21 9.64 -10.04
N MET A 178 -7.36 9.03 -9.19
CA MET A 178 -7.45 7.62 -8.80
C MET A 178 -8.82 7.24 -8.19
N ASN A 179 -9.49 8.20 -7.56
CA ASN A 179 -10.78 8.04 -6.91
C ASN A 179 -11.79 9.08 -7.41
N PHE A 180 -11.70 9.50 -8.67
CA PHE A 180 -12.63 10.47 -9.29
C PHE A 180 -12.77 11.77 -8.48
N GLY A 181 -11.70 12.21 -7.81
CA GLY A 181 -11.70 13.41 -6.96
C GLY A 181 -12.50 13.29 -5.66
N SER A 182 -12.99 12.11 -5.29
CA SER A 182 -13.93 11.91 -4.17
C SER A 182 -13.26 11.79 -2.79
N GLY A 183 -12.00 12.18 -2.63
CA GLY A 183 -11.29 12.13 -1.35
C GLY A 183 -11.84 13.10 -0.29
N HIS A 184 -11.48 12.89 0.99
CA HIS A 184 -11.75 13.85 2.06
C HIS A 184 -10.51 14.68 2.44
N LEU A 185 -9.33 14.33 1.92
CA LEU A 185 -8.09 15.09 2.11
C LEU A 185 -7.68 15.77 0.80
N THR A 186 -7.07 16.94 0.90
CA THR A 186 -6.39 17.55 -0.25
C THR A 186 -5.08 16.81 -0.56
N VAL A 187 -4.53 17.04 -1.76
CA VAL A 187 -3.23 16.50 -2.15
C VAL A 187 -2.13 16.93 -1.19
N GLU A 188 -2.17 18.18 -0.72
CA GLU A 188 -1.20 18.74 0.24
C GLU A 188 -1.31 18.04 1.60
N GLU A 189 -2.52 17.77 2.08
CA GLU A 189 -2.75 17.04 3.32
C GLU A 189 -2.25 15.59 3.23
N GLY A 190 -2.56 14.91 2.14
CA GLY A 190 -2.03 13.57 1.86
C GLY A 190 -0.50 13.53 1.77
N ALA A 191 0.10 14.54 1.13
CA ALA A 191 1.56 14.67 1.03
C ALA A 191 2.22 14.91 2.40
N ARG A 192 1.56 15.65 3.30
CA ARG A 192 2.05 15.84 4.68
C ARG A 192 2.14 14.53 5.44
N ALA A 193 1.29 13.53 5.19
CA ALA A 193 1.45 12.21 5.82
C ALA A 193 2.80 11.56 5.45
N GLY A 194 3.21 11.67 4.19
CA GLY A 194 4.53 11.21 3.72
C GLY A 194 5.68 12.04 4.30
N SER A 195 5.52 13.37 4.37
CA SER A 195 6.55 14.30 4.84
C SER A 195 6.69 14.36 6.37
N SER A 196 5.64 14.07 7.15
CA SER A 196 5.69 14.10 8.62
C SER A 196 6.63 13.03 9.17
N HIS A 197 6.76 11.90 8.46
CA HIS A 197 7.75 10.87 8.76
C HIS A 197 9.20 11.33 8.42
N ALA A 198 9.35 12.42 7.66
CA ALA A 198 10.64 13.03 7.33
C ALA A 198 11.11 14.08 8.36
N GLY A 199 10.19 14.77 9.05
CA GLY A 199 10.46 16.07 9.70
C GLY A 199 10.78 16.10 11.20
N HIS A 200 10.01 15.48 12.11
CA HIS A 200 10.04 15.97 13.51
C HIS A 200 9.90 14.90 14.60
N GLY A 201 10.76 15.05 15.62
CA GLY A 201 10.41 14.71 17.00
C GLY A 201 9.59 15.83 17.63
N ALA A 202 8.79 15.44 18.63
CA ALA A 202 8.06 16.28 19.58
C ALA A 202 6.75 16.98 19.12
N GLN A 203 5.67 16.53 19.75
CA GLN A 203 4.53 17.29 20.29
C GLN A 203 3.53 17.94 19.31
N GLY A 204 2.32 17.36 19.21
CA GLY A 204 1.17 18.06 18.63
C GLY A 204 -0.06 17.22 18.29
N ARG A 205 -0.85 16.85 19.31
CA ARG A 205 -2.31 16.57 19.31
C ARG A 205 -3.00 16.10 18.00
N ARG A 206 -3.09 14.77 17.81
CA ARG A 206 -4.31 13.92 17.65
C ARG A 206 -4.00 12.69 16.76
N HIS A 207 -3.92 11.53 17.42
CA HIS A 207 -3.98 10.16 16.89
C HIS A 207 -3.06 9.75 15.71
N TRP A 208 -1.74 9.76 15.92
CA TRP A 208 -0.85 8.77 15.29
C TRP A 208 0.23 8.36 16.30
N ARG A 209 0.24 7.09 16.74
CA ARG A 209 1.32 6.54 17.58
C ARG A 209 2.34 5.82 16.69
N VAL A 210 3.41 6.51 16.34
CA VAL A 210 4.65 5.87 15.88
C VAL A 210 5.50 5.59 17.12
N PHE A 211 5.58 4.32 17.53
CA PHE A 211 6.52 3.89 18.56
C PHE A 211 7.92 3.79 17.96
N ARG A 212 8.88 4.55 18.50
CA ARG A 212 10.32 4.37 18.21
C ARG A 212 10.84 3.17 19.02
N PRO A 213 11.44 2.14 18.42
CA PRO A 213 12.32 1.25 19.15
C PRO A 213 13.74 1.83 19.12
N HIS A 214 14.33 1.99 20.30
CA HIS A 214 15.78 2.03 20.42
C HIS A 214 16.34 0.74 19.82
N ARG A 215 17.21 0.87 18.82
CA ARG A 215 18.09 -0.19 18.27
C ARG A 215 17.37 -1.50 17.91
N GLY A 216 16.95 -1.60 16.64
CA GLY A 216 16.57 -2.88 16.02
C GLY A 216 15.05 -3.15 15.99
N CYS A 217 14.54 -3.28 14.77
CA CYS A 217 13.29 -3.96 14.39
C CYS A 217 11.88 -3.42 14.80
N VAL A 218 11.00 -3.65 13.82
CA VAL A 218 9.52 -3.81 13.85
C VAL A 218 8.64 -2.56 13.66
N LEU A 219 8.27 -2.29 12.40
CA LEU A 219 6.95 -1.76 12.05
C LEU A 219 5.91 -2.81 12.47
N ARG A 220 5.34 -2.67 13.66
CA ARG A 220 4.23 -3.50 14.13
C ARG A 220 2.97 -2.92 13.50
N VAL A 221 2.55 -3.49 12.36
CA VAL A 221 1.19 -3.31 11.86
C VAL A 221 0.28 -4.04 12.84
N ILE A 222 -0.22 -3.32 13.85
CA ILE A 222 -1.16 -3.87 14.81
C ILE A 222 -2.51 -4.01 14.11
N CYS A 223 -2.82 -5.23 13.65
CA CYS A 223 -4.20 -5.70 13.61
C CYS A 223 -4.65 -5.88 15.06
N SER A 224 -5.55 -5.03 15.54
CA SER A 224 -6.37 -5.35 16.72
C SER A 224 -7.83 -5.36 16.29
N PRO A 225 -8.56 -6.46 16.49
CA PRO A 225 -10.01 -6.46 16.36
C PRO A 225 -10.58 -5.68 17.54
N LEU A 226 -11.39 -4.66 17.27
CA LEU A 226 -12.26 -4.07 18.30
C LEU A 226 -13.32 -5.13 18.64
N HIS A 227 -13.01 -5.97 19.63
CA HIS A 227 -14.02 -6.67 20.39
C HIS A 227 -14.81 -5.64 21.20
N SER A 228 -16.12 -5.68 21.02
CA SER A 228 -17.11 -5.09 21.91
C SER A 228 -16.97 -5.68 23.31
N HIS A 229 -16.88 -4.84 24.34
CA HIS A 229 -17.36 -5.20 25.67
C HIS A 229 -17.79 -3.95 26.45
N ARG A 230 -19.06 -4.03 26.89
CA ARG A 230 -19.87 -3.16 27.75
C ARG A 230 -20.58 -2.01 27.09
#